data_AF-A0A965NT33-F1
#
_entry.id   AF-A0A965NT33-F1
#
_cell.length_a   1.000
_cell.length_b   1.000
_cell.length_c   1.000
_cell.angle_alpha   90.00
_cell.angle_beta   90.00
_cell.angle_gamma   90.00
#
_symmetry.space_group_name_H-M   'P 1'
#
loop_
_entity.id
_entity.type
_entity.pdbx_description
1 polymer ?
#
loop_
_entity_poly.entity_id
_entity_poly.type
_entity_poly.pdbx_seq_one_letter_code
_entity_poly.pdbx_strand_id
1 'polypeptide(L)' 'MKNAKQIIGCRKTKKGEDTKGLGMIKFGKSRPCKTKYVKVDITYDEKAEKDLYECGMIALKHDKEAVIQYVIVKALTGY' A
#
# COMPACT_ATOMS: atom_id res chain seq x y z
N MET A 1 25.61 -24.93 0.09
CA MET A 1 24.35 -24.44 -0.55
C MET A 1 23.47 -23.89 0.58
N LYS A 2 22.88 -22.68 0.56
CA LYS A 2 22.30 -21.93 -0.56
C LYS A 2 22.44 -20.42 -0.37
N ASN A 3 22.80 -19.77 -1.47
CA ASN A 3 22.70 -18.34 -1.76
C ASN A 3 21.23 -17.87 -1.69
N ALA A 4 20.61 -17.78 -0.52
CA ALA A 4 19.31 -17.14 -0.40
C ALA A 4 19.52 -15.62 -0.37
N LYS A 5 19.47 -14.97 -1.54
CA LYS A 5 19.35 -13.50 -1.61
C LYS A 5 18.15 -13.11 -0.73
N GLN A 6 18.37 -12.22 0.23
CA GLN A 6 17.31 -11.67 1.07
C GLN A 6 16.23 -11.08 0.14
N ILE A 7 15.09 -11.76 0.00
CA ILE A 7 13.99 -11.29 -0.84
C ILE A 7 13.24 -10.23 -0.03
N ILE A 8 13.66 -8.97 -0.16
CA ILE A 8 12.87 -7.84 0.31
C ILE A 8 11.74 -7.62 -0.70
N GLY A 9 10.50 -7.81 -0.25
CA GLY A 9 9.33 -7.14 -0.84
C GLY A 9 8.40 -7.95 -1.75
N CYS A 10 8.72 -9.16 -2.21
CA CYS A 10 7.72 -9.97 -2.91
C CYS A 10 8.10 -11.47 -2.97
N ARG A 11 7.39 -12.32 -2.21
CA ARG A 11 7.47 -13.78 -2.38
C ARG A 11 6.40 -14.23 -3.38
N LYS A 12 6.77 -15.07 -4.34
CA LYS A 12 5.76 -15.77 -5.16
C LYS A 12 4.93 -16.67 -4.24
N THR A 13 3.63 -16.73 -4.48
CA THR A 13 2.73 -17.64 -3.77
C THR A 13 3.21 -19.07 -3.96
N LYS A 14 3.23 -19.86 -2.88
CA LYS A 14 3.59 -21.28 -2.97
C LYS A 14 2.47 -22.03 -3.69
N LYS A 15 2.83 -23.06 -4.47
CA LYS A 15 1.83 -23.92 -5.14
C LYS A 15 1.02 -24.64 -4.05
N GLY A 16 -0.27 -24.31 -3.94
CA GLY A 16 -1.17 -24.83 -2.89
C GLY A 16 -1.42 -23.87 -1.71
N GLU A 17 -0.84 -22.67 -1.71
CA GLU A 17 -1.17 -21.62 -0.74
C GLU A 17 -2.57 -21.06 -1.07
N ASP A 18 -3.50 -21.17 -0.13
CA ASP A 18 -4.87 -20.72 -0.34
C ASP A 18 -4.95 -19.19 -0.19
N THR A 19 -4.83 -18.49 -1.31
CA THR A 19 -4.91 -17.04 -1.37
C THR A 19 -6.33 -16.53 -1.62
N LYS A 20 -7.33 -17.41 -1.70
CA LYS A 20 -8.73 -17.04 -1.99
C LYS A 20 -9.33 -16.13 -0.91
N GLY A 21 -8.76 -16.15 0.29
CA GLY A 21 -9.18 -15.33 1.41
C GLY A 21 -8.45 -13.99 1.56
N LEU A 22 -7.45 -13.66 0.74
CA LEU A 22 -6.67 -12.43 0.90
C LEU A 22 -7.12 -11.34 -0.07
N GLY A 23 -7.10 -10.08 0.37
CA GLY A 23 -7.24 -8.94 -0.53
C GLY A 23 -6.04 -8.81 -1.45
N MET A 24 -6.27 -8.46 -2.72
CA MET A 24 -5.23 -8.33 -3.74
C MET A 24 -4.88 -6.86 -4.01
N ILE A 25 -3.58 -6.55 -3.95
CA ILE A 25 -3.01 -5.28 -4.41
C ILE A 25 -2.14 -5.57 -5.64
N LYS A 26 -2.40 -4.88 -6.75
CA LYS A 26 -1.62 -4.94 -7.98
C LYS A 26 -0.93 -3.60 -8.22
N PHE A 27 0.39 -3.66 -8.32
CA PHE A 27 1.24 -2.54 -8.71
C PHE A 27 1.37 -2.51 -10.24
N GLY A 28 0.90 -1.44 -10.84
CA GLY A 28 0.96 -1.18 -12.28
C GLY A 28 2.26 -0.52 -12.71
N LYS A 29 2.19 0.35 -13.73
CA LYS A 29 3.39 0.97 -14.30
C LYS A 29 3.97 2.01 -13.33
N SER A 30 5.28 1.91 -13.11
CA SER A 30 6.03 2.95 -12.43
C SER A 30 6.47 4.02 -13.41
N ARG A 31 6.43 5.29 -12.99
CA ARG A 31 6.84 6.44 -13.79
C ARG A 31 7.70 7.39 -12.94
N PRO A 32 8.79 7.95 -13.48
CA PRO A 32 9.59 8.94 -12.76
C PRO A 32 8.75 10.18 -12.50
N CYS A 33 8.77 10.68 -11.26
CA CYS A 33 8.21 11.98 -10.93
C CYS A 33 9.28 13.07 -11.17
N LYS A 34 8.86 14.34 -11.31
CA LYS A 34 9.78 15.48 -11.43
C LYS A 34 10.58 15.71 -10.14
N THR A 35 9.97 15.37 -9.01
CA THR A 35 10.66 15.22 -7.73
C THR A 35 11.28 13.82 -7.68
N LYS A 36 12.33 13.57 -6.88
CA LYS A 36 13.10 12.30 -6.80
C LYS A 36 12.29 11.04 -6.39
N TYR A 37 10.97 11.06 -6.51
CA TYR A 37 10.03 9.99 -6.22
C TYR A 37 9.61 9.25 -7.49
N VAL A 38 9.05 8.05 -7.30
CA VAL A 38 8.46 7.23 -8.36
C VAL A 38 6.95 7.20 -8.14
N LYS A 39 6.17 7.55 -9.17
CA LYS A 39 4.72 7.32 -9.18
C LYS A 39 4.46 5.88 -9.57
N VAL A 40 3.63 5.18 -8.83
CA VAL A 40 3.23 3.80 -9.13
C VAL A 40 1.72 3.77 -9.20
N ASP A 41 1.17 3.26 -10.29
CA ASP A 41 -0.26 3.00 -10.36
C ASP A 41 -0.59 1.84 -9.42
N ILE A 42 -1.58 1.99 -8.54
CA ILE A 42 -2.00 0.94 -7.61
C ILE A 42 -3.46 0.63 -7.89
N THR A 43 -3.78 -0.65 -8.04
CA THR A 43 -5.15 -1.16 -8.08
C THR A 43 -5.32 -2.19 -6.99
N TYR A 44 -6.46 -2.16 -6.31
CA TYR A 44 -6.77 -3.07 -5.22
C TYR A 44 -8.21 -3.55 -5.35
N ASP A 45 -8.51 -4.73 -4.82
CA ASP A 45 -9.88 -5.21 -4.71
C ASP A 45 -10.58 -4.63 -3.47
N GLU A 46 -11.90 -4.79 -3.40
CA GLU A 46 -12.74 -4.26 -2.30
C GLU A 46 -12.29 -4.79 -0.93
N LYS A 47 -11.76 -6.02 -0.88
CA LYS A 47 -11.28 -6.62 0.36
C LYS A 47 -9.99 -5.96 0.84
N ALA A 48 -9.02 -5.78 -0.06
CA ALA A 48 -7.79 -5.06 0.22
C ALA A 48 -8.07 -3.60 0.57
N GLU A 49 -9.03 -2.95 -0.08
CA GLU A 49 -9.44 -1.58 0.27
C GLU A 49 -9.85 -1.48 1.73
N LYS A 50 -10.75 -2.36 2.18
CA LYS A 50 -11.24 -2.38 3.55
C LYS A 50 -10.12 -2.66 4.54
N ASP A 51 -9.30 -3.68 4.29
CA ASP A 51 -8.21 -4.06 5.17
C ASP A 51 -7.16 -2.93 5.28
N LEU A 52 -6.81 -2.30 4.15
CA LEU A 52 -5.87 -1.17 4.11
C LEU A 52 -6.43 0.05 4.85
N TYR A 53 -7.72 0.33 4.71
CA TYR A 53 -8.37 1.43 5.41
C TYR A 53 -8.34 1.21 6.93
N GLU A 54 -8.75 0.03 7.40
CA GLU A 54 -8.75 -0.30 8.84
C GLU A 54 -7.33 -0.24 9.41
N CYS A 55 -6.34 -0.85 8.74
CA CYS A 55 -4.94 -0.76 9.14
C CYS A 55 -4.41 0.68 9.15
N GLY A 56 -4.78 1.48 8.13
CA GLY A 56 -4.41 2.89 8.03
C GLY A 56 -4.96 3.71 9.18
N MET A 57 -6.23 3.51 9.56
CA MET A 57 -6.86 4.18 10.69
C MET A 57 -6.20 3.83 12.03
N ILE A 58 -5.77 2.58 12.20
CA ILE A 58 -5.02 2.17 13.41
C ILE A 58 -3.66 2.87 13.44
N ALA A 59 -2.94 2.90 12.33
CA ALA A 59 -1.63 3.57 12.25
C ALA A 59 -1.75 5.09 12.49
N LEU A 60 -2.77 5.74 11.91
CA LEU A 60 -3.04 7.17 12.06
C LEU A 60 -3.26 7.60 13.52
N LYS A 61 -3.82 6.73 14.37
CA LYS A 61 -3.99 7.03 15.81
C LYS A 61 -2.67 7.35 16.51
N HIS A 62 -1.56 6.81 15.99
CA HIS A 62 -0.24 7.00 16.56
C HIS A 62 0.60 8.05 15.81
N ASP A 63 0.08 8.61 14.72
CA ASP A 63 0.78 9.58 13.88
C ASP A 63 0.03 10.92 13.81
N LYS A 64 0.35 11.80 14.75
CA LYS A 64 -0.28 13.12 14.88
C LYS A 64 -0.02 14.01 13.65
N GLU A 65 1.14 13.91 13.03
CA GLU A 65 1.49 14.73 11.86
C GLU A 65 0.67 14.33 10.64
N ALA A 66 0.52 13.02 10.40
CA ALA A 66 -0.30 12.50 9.32
C ALA A 66 -1.78 12.90 9.47
N VAL A 67 -2.32 12.92 10.71
CA VAL A 67 -3.68 13.39 10.98
C VAL A 67 -3.84 14.88 10.64
N ILE A 68 -2.90 15.73 11.09
CA ILE A 68 -2.94 17.17 10.79
C ILE A 68 -2.85 17.41 9.28
N GLN A 69 -1.95 16.72 8.59
CA GLN A 69 -1.78 16.84 7.14
C GLN A 69 -3.06 16.42 6.40
N TYR A 70 -3.69 15.32 6.80
CA TYR A 70 -4.95 14.86 6.21
C TYR A 70 -6.06 15.92 6.33
N VAL A 71 -6.21 16.53 7.51
CA VAL A 71 -7.22 17.58 7.75
C VAL A 71 -6.98 18.82 6.88
N ILE A 72 -5.72 19.28 6.78
CA ILE A 72 -5.36 20.44 5.95
C ILE A 72 -5.68 20.16 4.48
N VAL A 73 -5.25 19.01 3.95
CA VAL A 73 -5.49 18.64 2.54
C VAL A 73 -6.98 18.53 2.24
N LYS A 74 -7.77 17.91 3.13
CA LYS A 74 -9.23 17.83 3.00
C LYS A 74 -9.89 19.22 2.99
N ALA A 75 -9.47 20.11 3.88
CA ALA A 75 -9.99 21.48 3.91
C ALA A 75 -9.69 22.27 2.63
N LEU A 76 -8.52 22.06 2.02
CA LEU A 76 -8.12 22.73 0.78
C LEU A 76 -8.80 22.17 -0.48
N THR A 77 -9.24 20.91 -0.46
CA THR A 77 -9.78 20.22 -1.65
C THR A 77 -11.31 20.23 -1.75
N GLY A 78 -12.03 20.63 -0.69
CA GLY A 78 -13.45 21.01 -0.79
C GLY A 78 -14.50 19.89 -0.87
N TYR A 79 -14.10 18.63 -0.66
CA TYR A 79 -14.84 17.37 -0.91
C TYR A 79 -14.81 16.87 -2.35
#